data_AF-A0A7W1L980-F1
#
_entry.id   AF-A0A7W1L980-F1
#
_cell.length_a   1.000
_cell.length_b   1.000
_cell.length_c   1.000
_cell.angle_alpha   90.00
_cell.angle_beta   90.00
_cell.angle_gamma   90.00
#
_symmetry.space_group_name_H-M   'P 1'
#
loop_
_entity.id
_entity.type
_entity.pdbx_description
1 polymer ?
#
loop_
_entity_poly.entity_id
_entity_poly.type
_entity_poly.pdbx_seq_one_letter_code
_entity_poly.pdbx_strand_id
1 'polypeptide(L)' 'MNSSVAVLGIDVAKLKFDVCLINRSGKLKHKIFSNSESGFEQLVRWLESQKAREPHTENLSKHLHRSRK' A
#
# COMPACT_ATOMS: atom_id res chain seq x y z
N MET A 1 9.84 -11.42 -14.73
CA MET A 1 9.16 -11.62 -13.44
C MET A 1 9.07 -10.26 -12.76
N ASN A 2 8.02 -9.47 -13.02
CA ASN A 2 7.88 -8.14 -12.41
C ASN A 2 6.81 -8.26 -11.33
N SER A 3 7.22 -8.73 -10.16
CA SER A 3 6.36 -8.73 -8.99
C SER A 3 6.10 -7.28 -8.60
N SER A 4 4.89 -6.78 -8.85
CA SER A 4 4.42 -5.46 -8.37
C SER A 4 4.29 -5.48 -6.85
N VAL A 5 5.42 -5.40 -6.16
CA VAL A 5 5.52 -5.35 -4.70
C VAL A 5 5.45 -3.89 -4.26
N ALA A 6 4.64 -3.60 -3.24
CA ALA A 6 4.67 -2.31 -2.57
C ALA A 6 5.77 -2.35 -1.48
N VAL A 7 6.60 -1.32 -1.42
CA VAL A 7 7.74 -1.24 -0.48
C VAL A 7 7.48 -0.12 0.52
N LEU A 8 7.69 -0.41 1.81
CA LEU A 8 7.56 0.55 2.90
C LEU A 8 8.93 0.81 3.51
N GLY A 9 9.37 2.07 3.53
CA GLY A 9 10.52 2.56 4.29
C GLY A 9 10.04 3.33 5.52
N ILE A 10 10.74 3.15 6.64
CA ILE A 10 10.45 3.83 7.92
C ILE A 10 11.78 4.35 8.49
N ASP A 11 11.83 5.63 8.85
CA ASP A 11 12.92 6.26 9.57
C ASP A 11 12.42 6.71 10.95
N VAL A 12 13.03 6.21 12.03
CA VAL A 12 12.52 6.36 13.40
C VAL A 12 13.40 7.30 14.21
N ALA A 13 12.80 8.39 14.69
CA ALA A 13 13.38 9.29 15.68
C ALA A 13 12.74 9.09 17.06
N LYS A 14 13.27 9.77 18.09
CA LYS A 14 12.81 9.60 19.48
C LYS A 14 11.30 9.81 19.66
N LEU A 15 10.73 10.85 19.05
CA LEU A 15 9.33 11.26 19.26
C LEU A 15 8.40 10.94 18.07
N LYS A 16 8.97 10.65 16.90
CA LYS A 16 8.23 10.49 15.65
C LYS A 16 8.98 9.55 14.72
N PHE A 17 8.28 9.04 13.72
CA PHE A 17 8.88 8.33 12.61
C PHE A 17 8.30 8.80 11.28
N ASP A 18 9.16 8.88 10.29
CA ASP A 18 8.87 9.29 8.92
C ASP A 18 8.69 8.01 8.07
N VAL A 19 7.60 7.95 7.31
CA VAL A 19 7.21 6.78 6.51
C VAL A 19 7.17 7.15 5.04
N CYS A 20 7.70 6.25 4.21
CA CYS A 20 7.68 6.33 2.76
C CYS A 20 7.12 5.03 2.18
N LEU A 21 5.98 5.11 1.50
CA LEU A 21 5.39 3.99 0.77
C LEU A 21 5.60 4.18 -0.74
N ILE A 22 6.26 3.22 -1.38
CA ILE A 22 6.29 3.07 -2.84
C ILE A 22 5.16 2.10 -3.21
N ASN A 23 4.12 2.61 -3.87
CA ASN A 23 3.03 1.75 -4.33
C ASN A 23 3.45 0.89 -5.54
N ARG A 24 2.57 -0.01 -5.96
CA ARG A 24 2.80 -0.91 -7.10
C ARG A 24 3.01 -0.18 -8.43
N SER A 25 2.51 1.04 -8.55
CA SER A 25 2.70 1.93 -9.70
C SER A 25 4.01 2.74 -9.64
N GLY A 26 4.82 2.58 -8.59
CA GLY A 26 6.03 3.36 -8.35
C GLY A 26 5.78 4.76 -7.77
N LYS A 27 4.54 5.12 -7.42
CA LYS A 27 4.22 6.39 -6.76
C LYS A 27 4.64 6.36 -5.30
N LEU A 28 5.37 7.39 -4.90
CA LEU A 28 5.81 7.64 -3.53
C LEU A 28 4.71 8.33 -2.73
N LYS A 29 4.52 7.91 -1.48
CA LYS A 29 3.64 8.55 -0.51
C LYS A 29 4.38 8.67 0.82
N HIS A 30 4.47 9.89 1.33
CA HIS A 30 5.13 10.18 2.60
C HIS A 30 4.10 10.51 3.69
N LYS A 31 4.37 10.07 4.91
CA LYS A 31 3.60 10.46 6.09
C LYS A 31 4.44 10.36 7.35
N ILE A 32 4.21 11.25 8.31
CA ILE A 32 4.88 11.28 9.61
C ILE A 32 3.89 10.83 10.67
N PHE A 33 4.34 10.02 11.62
CA PHE A 33 3.56 9.58 12.77
C PHE A 33 4.36 9.78 14.06
N SER A 34 3.67 9.83 15.20
CA SER A 34 4.32 9.84 16.52
C SER A 34 4.94 8.48 16.81
N ASN A 35 6.08 8.45 17.51
CA ASN A 35 6.68 7.22 18.02
C ASN A 35 5.97 6.79 19.31
N SER A 36 4.70 6.46 19.17
CA SER A 36 3.79 6.01 20.22
C SER A 36 2.90 4.90 19.65
N GLU A 37 2.30 4.11 20.53
CA GLU A 37 1.36 3.05 20.15
C GLU A 37 0.24 3.59 19.22
N SER A 38 -0.35 4.74 19.58
CA SER A 38 -1.33 5.44 18.76
C SER A 38 -0.81 5.88 17.40
N GLY A 39 0.50 6.15 17.26
CA GLY A 39 1.13 6.48 15.98
C GLY A 39 1.27 5.26 15.07
N PHE A 40 1.55 4.09 15.65
CA PHE A 40 1.55 2.82 14.92
C PHE A 40 0.14 2.40 14.47
N GLU A 41 -0.89 2.60 15.31
CA GLU A 41 -2.28 2.37 14.89
C GLU A 41 -2.68 3.25 13.71
N GLN A 42 -2.27 4.53 13.74
CA GLN A 42 -2.50 5.46 12.63
C GLN A 42 -1.76 5.05 11.35
N LEU A 43 -0.54 4.50 11.48
CA LEU A 43 0.20 3.92 10.35
C LEU A 43 -0.59 2.77 9.73
N VAL A 44 -1.09 1.83 10.52
CA VAL A 44 -1.87 0.68 10.03
C VAL A 44 -3.10 1.16 9.24
N ARG A 45 -3.92 2.04 9.83
CA ARG A 45 -5.10 2.61 9.16
C ARG A 45 -4.74 3.36 7.87
N TRP A 46 -3.61 4.07 7.88
CA TRP A 46 -3.14 4.76 6.68
C TRP A 46 -2.76 3.78 5.57
N LEU A 47 -2.06 2.68 5.89
CA LEU A 47 -1.70 1.63 4.91
C LEU A 47 -2.94 0.92 4.36
N GLU A 48 -3.93 0.62 5.19
CA GLU A 48 -5.22 0.06 4.76
C GLU A 48 -5.94 1.00 3.78
N SER A 49 -5.97 2.30 4.07
CA SER A 49 -6.54 3.29 3.14
C SER A 49 -5.77 3.37 1.81
N GLN A 50 -4.47 3.06 1.80
CA GLN A 50 -3.71 3.00 0.55
C GLN A 50 -4.09 1.76 -0.26
N LYS A 51 -4.29 0.60 0.38
CA LYS A 51 -4.77 -0.62 -0.30
C LYS A 51 -6.16 -0.42 -0.90
N ALA A 52 -7.07 0.27 -0.21
CA ALA A 52 -8.41 0.55 -0.73
C ALA A 52 -8.42 1.52 -1.93
N ARG A 53 -7.40 2.39 -2.04
CA ARG A 53 -7.24 3.36 -3.14
C ARG A 53 -6.52 2.79 -4.35
N GLU A 54 -5.77 1.71 -4.18
CA GLU A 54 -5.32 0.91 -5.32
C GLU A 54 -6.55 0.10 -5.75
N PRO A 55 -7.17 0.39 -6.92
CA PRO A 55 -8.22 -0.48 -7.42
C PRO A 55 -7.58 -1.85 -7.58
N HIS A 56 -7.96 -2.78 -6.72
CA HIS A 56 -7.69 -4.19 -6.90
C HIS A 56 -8.41 -4.54 -8.21
N THR A 57 -7.71 -4.45 -9.34
CA THR A 57 -8.15 -5.11 -10.56
C THR A 57 -7.92 -6.61 -10.35
N GLU A 58 -8.61 -7.18 -9.36
CA GLU A 58 -9.00 -8.58 -9.40
C GLU A 58 -10.16 -8.67 -10.40
N ASN A 59 -9.83 -8.47 -11.67
CA ASN A 59 -10.70 -8.79 -12.79
C ASN A 59 -9.96 -9.81 -13.66
N LEU A 60 -9.60 -10.93 -13.05
CA LEU A 60 -9.06 -12.10 -13.72
C LEU A 60 -9.90 -13.33 -13.35
N SER A 61 -11.19 -13.32 -13.69
CA SER A 61 -12.04 -14.53 -13.67
C SER A 61 -13.34 -14.41 -14.48
N LYS A 62 -13.44 -13.59 -15.54
CA LYS A 62 -14.65 -13.62 -16.43
C LYS A 62 -14.39 -13.51 -17.93
N HIS A 63 -13.17 -13.75 -18.41
CA HIS A 63 -12.91 -13.75 -19.86
C HIS A 63 -12.15 -14.98 -20.34
N LEU A 64 -12.70 -16.17 -20.06
CA LEU A 64 -12.44 -17.33 -20.91
C LEU A 64 -13.52 -18.40 -20.73
N HIS A 65 -14.67 -18.23 -21.39
CA HIS A 65 -15.46 -19.30 -22.01
C HIS A 65 -16.73 -18.71 -22.65
N ARG A 66 -16.58 -18.20 -23.87
CA ARG A 66 -17.58 -18.41 -24.92
C ARG A 66 -17.03 -17.95 -26.27
N SER A 67 -16.12 -18.78 -26.79
CA SER A 67 -16.02 -18.98 -28.23
C SER A 67 -16.68 -20.33 -28.53
N ARG A 68 -17.35 -20.44 -29.69
CA ARG A 68 -18.21 -21.53 -30.19
C ARG A 68 -19.65 -21.43 -29.64
N LYS A 69 -20.67 -21.20 -30.44
CA LYS A 69 -20.94 -21.47 -31.86
C LYS A 69 -21.80 -20.35 -32.43
#